data_AF-A0A967WFT1-F1
#
_entry.id   AF-A0A967WFT1-F1
#
_cell.length_a   1.000
_cell.length_b   1.000
_cell.length_c   1.000
_cell.angle_alpha   90.00
_cell.angle_beta   90.00
_cell.angle_gamma   90.00
#
_symmetry.space_group_name_H-M   'P 1'
#
loop_
_entity.id
_entity.type
_entity.pdbx_description
1 polymer ?
#
loop_
_entity_poly.entity_id
_entity_poly.type
_entity_poly.pdbx_seq_one_letter_code
_entity_poly.pdbx_strand_id
1 'polypeptide(L)' 'LRFQVDSYELSVFPDGRTIVKGTDDEVVARTLYARYIGL' A
#
# COMPACT_ATOMS: atom_id res chain seq x y z
N LEU A 1 9.08 -3.36 5.37
CA LEU A 1 9.46 -2.44 4.28
C LEU A 1 8.49 -1.27 4.27
N ARG A 2 8.94 -0.02 4.17
CA ARG A 2 8.04 1.15 4.05
C ARG A 2 8.32 1.84 2.73
N PHE A 3 7.30 1.97 1.90
CA PHE A 3 7.37 2.61 0.59
C PHE A 3 6.45 3.83 0.60
N GLN A 4 6.99 4.98 0.24
CA GLN A 4 6.20 6.18 -0.02
C GLN A 4 6.07 6.35 -1.53
N VAL A 5 4.83 6.48 -2.00
CA VAL A 5 4.47 6.69 -3.40
C VAL A 5 3.66 7.96 -3.47
N ASP A 6 4.26 9.03 -3.99
CA ASP A 6 3.67 10.37 -4.04
C ASP A 6 3.09 10.80 -2.67
N SER A 7 1.75 10.82 -2.52
CA SER A 7 1.04 11.17 -1.28
C SER A 7 0.58 9.97 -0.46
N TYR A 8 0.87 8.75 -0.91
CA TYR A 8 0.46 7.51 -0.27
C TYR A 8 1.64 6.84 0.41
N GLU A 9 1.41 6.35 1.62
CA GLU A 9 2.40 5.64 2.40
C GLU A 9 1.96 4.20 2.58
N LEU A 10 2.71 3.28 1.99
CA LEU A 10 2.50 1.84 2.11
C LEU A 10 3.53 1.27 3.07
N SER A 11 3.06 0.71 4.17
CA SER A 11 3.88 -0.01 5.15
C SER A 11 3.58 -1.49 5.04
N VAL A 12 4.55 -2.24 4.49
CA VAL A 12 4.46 -3.68 4.30
C VAL A 12 5.20 -4.37 5.42
N PHE A 13 4.48 -5.17 6.18
CA PHE A 13 5.02 -5.98 7.24
C PHE A 13 5.41 -7.37 6.70
N PRO A 14 6.48 -7.97 7.22
CA PRO A 14 6.95 -9.28 6.77
C PRO A 14 5.98 -10.43 7.09
N ASP A 15 4.94 -10.17 7.88
CA ASP A 15 3.84 -11.12 8.14
C ASP A 15 2.74 -11.09 7.05
N GLY A 16 2.90 -10.28 6.00
CA GLY A 16 1.95 -10.12 4.91
C GLY A 16 0.90 -9.03 5.14
N ARG A 17 0.90 -8.37 6.31
CA ARG A 17 0.02 -7.21 6.53
C ARG A 17 0.57 -6.00 5.79
N THR A 18 -0.33 -5.25 5.17
CA THR A 18 0.01 -3.98 4.55
C THR A 18 -0.92 -2.90 5.03
N ILE A 19 -0.34 -1.79 5.48
CA ILE A 19 -1.06 -0.59 5.86
C ILE A 19 -0.85 0.43 4.74
N VAL A 20 -1.94 0.88 4.13
CA VAL A 20 -1.94 1.99 3.17
C VAL A 20 -2.48 3.22 3.90
N LYS A 21 -1.68 4.27 3.94
CA LYS A 21 -2.05 5.59 4.48
C LYS A 21 -2.09 6.61 3.34
N GLY A 22 -3.04 7.53 3.41
CA GLY A 22 -3.22 8.60 2.41
C GLY A 22 -4.40 8.39 1.46
N THR A 23 -5.09 7.25 1.54
CA THR A 23 -6.36 7.02 0.83
C THR A 23 -7.37 6.37 1.77
N ASP A 24 -8.63 6.79 1.67
CA ASP A 24 -9.78 6.15 2.32
C ASP A 24 -10.54 5.24 1.34
N ASP A 25 -10.21 5.34 0.04
CA ASP A 25 -10.80 4.53 -1.01
C ASP A 25 -10.15 3.15 -1.06
N GLU A 26 -10.93 2.12 -0.73
CA GLU A 26 -10.50 0.72 -0.80
C GLU A 26 -9.97 0.34 -2.19
N VAL A 27 -10.60 0.86 -3.25
CA VAL A 27 -10.20 0.60 -4.64
C VAL A 27 -8.79 1.14 -4.93
N VAL A 28 -8.48 2.34 -4.44
CA VAL A 28 -7.16 2.97 -4.60
C VAL A 28 -6.12 2.22 -3.78
N ALA A 29 -6.44 1.89 -2.52
CA ALA A 29 -5.56 1.10 -1.67
C ALA A 29 -5.23 -0.27 -2.28
N ARG A 30 -6.22 -0.97 -2.82
CA ARG A 30 -6.06 -2.26 -3.50
C ARG A 30 -5.26 -2.13 -4.79
N THR A 31 -5.47 -1.06 -5.56
CA THR A 31 -4.69 -0.79 -6.78
C THR A 31 -3.22 -0.53 -6.47
N LEU A 32 -2.94 0.27 -5.44
CA LEU A 32 -1.56 0.51 -4.96
C LEU A 32 -0.94 -0.79 -4.44
N TYR A 33 -1.65 -1.55 -3.62
CA TYR A 33 -1.18 -2.84 -3.13
C TYR A 33 -0.84 -3.78 -4.29
N ALA A 34 -1.73 -3.94 -5.27
CA ALA A 34 -1.46 -4.76 -6.45
C ALA A 34 -0.26 -4.22 -7.23
N ARG A 35 -0.20 -2.92 -7.52
CA ARG A 35 0.88 -2.32 -8.31
C ARG A 35 2.27 -2.47 -7.69
N TYR A 36 2.38 -2.46 -6.37
CA TYR A 36 3.67 -2.45 -5.66
C TYR A 36 4.04 -3.78 -4.97
N ILE A 37 3.06 -4.61 -4.60
CA ILE A 37 3.27 -5.88 -3.89
C ILE A 37 2.85 -7.07 -4.75
N GLY A 38 1.74 -6.94 -5.48
CA GLY A 38 1.16 -8.01 -6.28
C GLY A 38 1.59 -7.95 -7.75
N LEU A 39 2.74 -8.53 -8.07
CA LEU A 39 2.87 -9.19 -9.37
C LEU A 39 2.13 -10.54 -9.32
#